data_AF-A0A3C1C781-F1
#
_entry.id   AF-A0A3C1C781-F1
#
_cell.length_a   1.000
_cell.length_b   1.000
_cell.length_c   1.000
_cell.angle_alpha   90.00
_cell.angle_beta   90.00
_cell.angle_gamma   90.00
#
_symmetry.space_group_name_H-M   'P 1'
#
loop_
_entity.id
_entity.type
_entity.pdbx_description
1 polymer ?
#
loop_
_entity_poly.entity_id
_entity_poly.type
_entity_poly.pdbx_seq_one_letter_code
_entity_poly.pdbx_strand_id
1 'polypeptide(L)'
;MRVLSVLATAFILAFILVVIVSCSGQKNNRLSSLPTDIRTQVEEALSAVQFSDTDRERVLDAINKDPSGFVVLFREVCEVMKKDPDLLSRVDKQKALSAQYVPMDLVDLDGAFPYIVSKKGMKLRKPAQEALVRMAEMAKKDGITLVVSSAYRSYDYQKTVFEQNVNEMGKAEAERVSAVPGMSQHQLGTAVDFGSISDEFAGSAA
;
A
#
# COMPACT_ATOMS: atom_id res chain seq x y z
N MET A 1 7.60 -9.99 -75.92
CA MET A 1 7.48 -9.48 -74.54
C MET A 1 6.02 -9.15 -74.29
N ARG A 2 5.33 -9.98 -73.48
CA ARG A 2 3.89 -9.97 -73.19
C ARG A 2 3.63 -9.04 -71.96
N VAL A 3 2.66 -8.11 -72.04
CA VAL A 3 1.29 -8.16 -71.44
C VAL A 3 1.35 -8.10 -69.89
N LEU A 4 1.09 -6.95 -69.25
CA LEU A 4 -0.18 -6.43 -68.72
C LEU A 4 -0.63 -7.08 -67.39
N SER A 5 -0.92 -6.19 -66.41
CA SER A 5 -1.95 -6.29 -65.37
C SER A 5 -2.03 -7.56 -64.51
N VAL A 6 -1.72 -7.44 -63.22
CA VAL A 6 -2.55 -7.80 -62.03
C VAL A 6 -1.72 -7.34 -60.82
N LEU A 7 -2.39 -6.79 -59.79
CA LEU A 7 -1.91 -6.43 -58.43
C LEU A 7 -2.20 -4.96 -58.04
N ALA A 8 -3.36 -4.44 -58.41
CA ALA A 8 -3.91 -3.18 -57.86
C ALA A 8 -5.19 -3.40 -57.01
N THR A 9 -5.51 -4.64 -56.63
CA THR A 9 -6.79 -4.99 -55.98
C THR A 9 -6.63 -5.98 -54.82
N ALA A 10 -5.59 -5.80 -53.99
CA ALA A 10 -5.46 -6.56 -52.73
C ALA A 10 -5.21 -5.68 -51.49
N PHE A 11 -5.06 -4.35 -51.66
CA PHE A 11 -4.72 -3.45 -50.54
C PHE A 11 -5.86 -2.58 -50.01
N ILE A 12 -7.07 -2.68 -50.58
CA ILE A 12 -8.21 -1.85 -50.18
C ILE A 12 -9.19 -2.60 -49.23
N LEU A 13 -9.06 -3.92 -49.06
CA LEU A 13 -9.86 -4.68 -48.09
C LEU A 13 -9.22 -4.86 -46.70
N ALA A 14 -7.93 -4.55 -46.52
CA ALA A 14 -7.29 -4.60 -45.20
C ALA A 14 -7.51 -3.32 -44.37
N PHE A 15 -7.94 -2.23 -44.98
CA PHE A 15 -8.14 -0.94 -44.30
C PHE A 15 -9.55 -0.74 -43.72
N ILE A 16 -10.48 -1.67 -43.99
CA ILE A 16 -11.86 -1.60 -43.49
C ILE A 16 -12.09 -2.50 -42.25
N LEU A 17 -11.15 -3.39 -41.91
CA LEU A 17 -11.28 -4.29 -40.75
C LEU A 17 -10.53 -3.84 -39.48
N VAL A 18 -9.78 -2.74 -39.50
CA VAL A 18 -9.06 -2.25 -38.29
C VAL A 18 -9.71 -1.01 -37.65
N VAL A 19 -10.65 -0.35 -38.32
CA VAL A 19 -11.29 0.86 -37.78
C VAL A 19 -12.53 0.55 -36.91
N ILE A 20 -13.08 -0.68 -36.96
CA ILE A 20 -14.31 -1.02 -36.22
C ILE A 20 -14.06 -1.52 -34.78
N VAL A 21 -12.81 -1.70 -34.35
CA VAL A 21 -12.49 -2.00 -32.94
C VAL A 21 -12.33 -0.71 -32.11
N SER A 22 -12.22 0.46 -32.74
CA SER A 22 -11.95 1.72 -32.02
C SER A 22 -13.20 2.48 -31.57
N CYS A 23 -14.39 2.16 -32.10
CA CYS A 23 -15.62 2.91 -31.75
C CYS A 23 -16.52 2.23 -30.70
N SER A 24 -16.22 1.01 -30.28
CA SER A 24 -16.94 0.29 -29.21
C SER A 24 -16.23 0.35 -27.86
N GLY A 25 -14.92 0.64 -27.81
CA GLY A 25 -14.16 0.81 -26.57
C GLY A 25 -14.35 2.16 -25.86
N GLN A 26 -14.92 3.16 -26.55
CA GLN A 26 -15.02 4.52 -26.02
C GLN A 26 -16.26 4.76 -25.15
N LYS A 27 -17.24 3.84 -25.13
CA LYS A 27 -18.52 4.06 -24.45
C LYS A 27 -18.55 3.79 -22.95
N ASN A 28 -17.51 3.20 -22.35
CA ASN A 28 -17.47 2.92 -20.90
C ASN A 28 -16.10 3.24 -20.26
N ASN A 29 -15.39 4.30 -20.68
CA ASN A 29 -14.21 4.73 -19.90
C ASN A 29 -14.68 5.41 -18.60
N ARG A 30 -14.88 4.57 -17.57
CA ARG A 30 -15.29 4.96 -16.21
C ARG A 30 -14.30 5.91 -15.53
N LEU A 31 -13.11 6.13 -16.09
CA LEU A 31 -12.09 7.05 -15.58
C LEU A 31 -11.87 8.25 -16.52
N SER A 32 -12.78 8.49 -17.46
CA SER A 32 -12.68 9.59 -18.43
C SER A 32 -12.67 11.00 -17.81
N SER A 33 -13.13 11.12 -16.55
CA SER A 33 -13.07 12.33 -15.74
C SER A 33 -11.64 12.69 -15.27
N LEU A 34 -10.69 11.76 -15.34
CA LEU A 34 -9.30 11.96 -14.96
C LEU A 34 -8.44 12.49 -16.12
N PRO A 35 -7.39 13.28 -15.82
CA PRO A 35 -6.32 13.60 -16.77
C PRO A 35 -5.70 12.34 -17.35
N THR A 36 -5.32 12.36 -18.64
CA THR A 36 -4.84 11.17 -19.37
C THR A 36 -3.63 10.51 -18.70
N ASP A 37 -2.67 11.30 -18.23
CA ASP A 37 -1.47 10.82 -17.54
C ASP A 37 -1.79 10.05 -16.25
N ILE A 38 -2.78 10.52 -15.49
CA ILE A 38 -3.22 9.87 -14.25
C ILE A 38 -4.08 8.65 -14.57
N ARG A 39 -5.03 8.80 -15.50
CA ARG A 39 -5.91 7.70 -15.92
C ARG A 39 -5.12 6.47 -16.33
N THR A 40 -4.09 6.62 -17.17
CA THR A 40 -3.27 5.48 -17.61
C THR A 40 -2.57 4.80 -16.44
N GLN A 41 -2.00 5.56 -15.49
CA GLN A 41 -1.36 5.00 -14.30
C GLN A 41 -2.37 4.28 -13.38
N VAL A 42 -3.57 4.83 -13.24
CA VAL A 42 -4.64 4.22 -12.44
C VAL A 42 -5.14 2.92 -13.10
N GLU A 43 -5.34 2.91 -14.41
CA GLU A 43 -5.72 1.71 -15.16
C GLU A 43 -4.67 0.60 -15.03
N GLU A 44 -3.38 0.96 -15.14
CA GLU A 44 -2.26 0.04 -14.92
C GLU A 44 -2.25 -0.50 -13.49
N ALA A 45 -2.37 0.37 -12.48
CA ALA A 45 -2.40 -0.02 -11.08
C ALA A 45 -3.59 -0.94 -10.75
N LEU A 46 -4.79 -0.58 -11.22
CA LEU A 46 -5.99 -1.41 -11.05
C LEU A 46 -5.84 -2.77 -11.74
N SER A 47 -5.11 -2.85 -12.86
CA SER A 47 -4.88 -4.12 -13.57
C SER A 47 -3.82 -4.98 -12.88
N ALA A 48 -2.83 -4.36 -12.23
CA ALA A 48 -1.78 -5.03 -11.48
C ALA A 48 -2.26 -5.60 -10.13
N VAL A 49 -3.30 -5.01 -9.55
CA VAL A 49 -3.87 -5.46 -8.27
C VAL A 49 -5.00 -6.46 -8.49
N GLN A 50 -4.93 -7.60 -7.80
CA GLN A 50 -6.02 -8.56 -7.72
C GLN A 50 -7.10 -8.03 -6.76
N PHE A 51 -8.13 -7.41 -7.32
CA PHE A 51 -9.36 -7.07 -6.62
C PHE A 51 -10.48 -8.04 -6.98
N SER A 52 -11.43 -8.23 -6.06
CA SER A 52 -12.76 -8.70 -6.44
C SER A 52 -13.41 -7.67 -7.38
N ASP A 53 -14.32 -8.11 -8.25
CA ASP A 53 -15.05 -7.19 -9.12
C ASP A 53 -15.79 -6.13 -8.29
N THR A 54 -16.35 -6.52 -7.15
CA THR A 54 -17.03 -5.60 -6.23
C THR A 54 -16.11 -4.52 -5.67
N ASP A 55 -14.89 -4.88 -5.25
CA ASP A 55 -13.95 -3.89 -4.72
C ASP A 55 -13.40 -2.98 -5.81
N ARG A 56 -13.18 -3.52 -7.01
CA ARG A 56 -12.82 -2.72 -8.19
C ARG A 56 -13.88 -1.68 -8.49
N GLU A 57 -15.16 -2.06 -8.50
CA GLU A 57 -16.27 -1.14 -8.71
C GLU A 57 -16.35 -0.07 -7.62
N ARG A 58 -16.18 -0.45 -6.34
CA ARG A 58 -16.14 0.53 -5.23
C ARG A 58 -15.02 1.57 -5.40
N VAL A 59 -13.83 1.15 -5.82
CA VAL A 59 -12.71 2.07 -6.07
C VAL A 59 -13.04 3.01 -7.23
N LEU A 60 -13.56 2.49 -8.33
CA LEU A 60 -13.96 3.31 -9.47
C LEU A 60 -15.05 4.32 -9.11
N ASP A 61 -16.03 3.92 -8.31
CA ASP A 61 -17.10 4.81 -7.84
C ASP A 61 -16.57 5.90 -6.89
N ALA A 62 -15.65 5.56 -5.99
CA ALA A 62 -14.99 6.52 -5.11
C ALA A 62 -14.19 7.57 -5.89
N ILE A 63 -13.43 7.14 -6.91
CA ILE A 63 -12.70 8.05 -7.80
C ILE A 63 -13.67 8.98 -8.54
N ASN A 64 -14.77 8.44 -9.06
CA ASN A 64 -15.74 9.23 -9.82
C ASN A 64 -16.58 10.19 -8.96
N LYS A 65 -16.69 9.94 -7.66
CA LYS A 65 -17.37 10.83 -6.73
C LYS A 65 -16.63 12.16 -6.55
N ASP A 66 -15.30 12.13 -6.58
CA ASP A 66 -14.46 13.35 -6.53
C ASP A 66 -13.18 13.17 -7.37
N PRO A 67 -13.27 13.32 -8.70
CA PRO A 67 -12.13 13.12 -9.58
C PRO A 67 -11.01 14.15 -9.35
N SER A 68 -11.37 15.40 -9.04
CA SER A 68 -10.40 16.46 -8.80
C SER A 68 -9.64 16.26 -7.49
N GLY A 69 -10.33 15.90 -6.40
CA GLY A 69 -9.70 15.53 -5.15
C GLY A 69 -8.81 14.31 -5.30
N PHE A 70 -9.26 13.28 -6.02
CA PHE A 70 -8.45 12.11 -6.33
C PHE A 70 -7.16 12.48 -7.07
N VAL A 71 -7.22 13.36 -8.08
CA VAL A 71 -6.03 13.81 -8.83
C VAL A 71 -5.00 14.48 -7.93
N VAL A 72 -5.45 15.32 -6.99
CA VAL A 72 -4.55 16.00 -6.03
C VAL A 72 -3.85 14.95 -5.16
N LEU A 73 -4.63 14.08 -4.51
CA LEU A 73 -4.10 13.03 -3.64
C LEU A 73 -3.18 12.05 -4.38
N PHE A 74 -3.55 11.66 -5.60
CA PHE A 74 -2.75 10.74 -6.42
C PHE A 74 -1.37 11.34 -6.71
N ARG A 75 -1.31 12.62 -7.08
CA ARG A 75 -0.04 13.32 -7.31
C ARG A 75 0.80 13.40 -6.03
N GLU A 76 0.19 13.71 -4.90
CA GLU A 76 0.88 13.74 -3.61
C GLU A 76 1.50 12.38 -3.26
N VAL A 77 0.72 11.30 -3.43
CA VAL A 77 1.21 9.93 -3.23
C VAL A 77 2.36 9.60 -4.18
N CYS A 78 2.25 9.95 -5.46
CA CYS A 78 3.33 9.75 -6.43
C CYS A 78 4.62 10.50 -6.03
N GLU A 79 4.52 11.74 -5.56
CA GLU A 79 5.69 12.50 -5.11
C GLU A 79 6.32 11.90 -3.84
N VAL A 80 5.50 11.42 -2.89
CA VAL A 80 5.97 10.69 -1.72
C VAL A 80 6.72 9.43 -2.14
N MET A 81 6.16 8.61 -3.05
CA MET A 81 6.80 7.38 -3.53
C MET A 81 8.08 7.65 -4.34
N LYS A 82 8.15 8.75 -5.09
CA LYS A 82 9.38 9.15 -5.79
C LYS A 82 10.50 9.51 -4.82
N LYS A 83 10.16 10.22 -3.75
CA LYS A 83 11.12 10.62 -2.71
C LYS A 83 11.57 9.42 -1.87
N ASP A 84 10.66 8.49 -1.64
CA ASP A 84 10.85 7.34 -0.76
C ASP A 84 10.05 6.13 -1.27
N PRO A 85 10.67 5.30 -2.14
CA PRO A 85 10.00 4.15 -2.74
C PRO A 85 9.53 3.10 -1.72
N ASP A 86 10.11 3.10 -0.53
CA ASP A 86 9.85 2.07 0.49
C ASP A 86 8.78 2.49 1.50
N LEU A 87 8.45 3.77 1.62
CA LEU A 87 7.50 4.26 2.64
C LEU A 87 6.10 3.65 2.49
N LEU A 88 5.64 3.49 1.25
CA LEU A 88 4.34 2.90 0.92
C LEU A 88 4.47 1.49 0.30
N SER A 89 5.62 0.84 0.50
CA SER A 89 5.85 -0.49 -0.05
C SER A 89 4.99 -1.54 0.64
N ARG A 90 4.34 -2.38 -0.17
CA ARG A 90 3.63 -3.56 0.30
C ARG A 90 4.61 -4.62 0.81
N VAL A 91 4.42 -5.07 2.05
CA VAL A 91 5.13 -6.20 2.67
C VAL A 91 4.10 -7.15 3.27
N ASP A 92 4.17 -8.41 2.88
CA ASP A 92 3.27 -9.48 3.31
C ASP A 92 3.89 -10.87 3.03
N LYS A 93 3.07 -11.93 3.13
CA LYS A 93 3.49 -13.32 2.89
C LYS A 93 3.95 -13.60 1.45
N GLN A 94 3.63 -12.74 0.49
CA GLN A 94 4.00 -12.87 -0.93
C GLN A 94 5.16 -11.93 -1.29
N LYS A 95 5.32 -10.81 -0.58
CA LYS A 95 6.35 -9.81 -0.83
C LYS A 95 7.19 -9.57 0.42
N ALA A 96 8.37 -10.17 0.44
CA ALA A 96 9.36 -10.02 1.49
C ALA A 96 10.34 -8.87 1.22
N LEU A 97 10.80 -8.23 2.28
CA LEU A 97 11.95 -7.33 2.28
C LEU A 97 13.26 -8.12 2.30
N SER A 98 14.32 -7.47 1.83
CA SER A 98 15.69 -7.97 2.01
C SER A 98 16.05 -8.09 3.50
N ALA A 99 16.86 -9.08 3.84
CA ALA A 99 17.42 -9.20 5.19
C ALA A 99 18.30 -8.00 5.59
N GLN A 100 18.85 -7.27 4.62
CA GLN A 100 19.66 -6.07 4.84
C GLN A 100 18.83 -4.78 4.89
N TYR A 101 17.51 -4.85 4.65
CA TYR A 101 16.68 -3.67 4.64
C TYR A 101 16.55 -3.06 6.06
N VAL A 102 16.97 -1.81 6.18
CA VAL A 102 16.83 -0.96 7.37
C VAL A 102 16.42 0.44 6.90
N PRO A 103 15.29 1.00 7.38
CA PRO A 103 14.92 2.38 7.03
C PRO A 103 15.96 3.39 7.53
N MET A 104 16.28 4.37 6.70
CA MET A 104 17.35 5.34 7.00
C MET A 104 16.93 6.48 7.93
N ASP A 105 15.64 6.59 8.23
CA ASP A 105 14.99 7.70 8.93
C ASP A 105 14.27 7.23 10.21
N LEU A 106 14.76 6.15 10.82
CA LEU A 106 14.28 5.68 12.10
C LEU A 106 14.58 6.71 13.20
N VAL A 107 13.55 7.06 13.97
CA VAL A 107 13.61 7.94 15.14
C VAL A 107 13.21 7.19 16.39
N ASP A 108 13.79 7.57 17.53
CA ASP A 108 13.47 6.98 18.84
C ASP A 108 12.09 7.40 19.34
N LEU A 109 11.39 6.48 20.01
CA LEU A 109 10.08 6.71 20.62
C LEU A 109 10.14 7.02 22.12
N ASP A 110 11.32 7.01 22.73
CA ASP A 110 11.54 7.20 24.19
C ASP A 110 11.39 8.66 24.68
N GLY A 111 10.84 9.54 23.84
CA GLY A 111 10.69 10.97 24.11
C GLY A 111 9.46 11.34 24.93
N ALA A 112 9.36 12.63 25.28
CA ALA A 112 8.17 13.21 25.89
C ALA A 112 7.07 13.41 24.84
N PHE A 113 6.40 12.32 24.46
CA PHE A 113 5.34 12.30 23.47
C PHE A 113 3.96 12.14 24.12
N PRO A 114 2.86 12.43 23.40
CA PRO A 114 1.49 12.24 23.90
C PRO A 114 1.02 10.78 23.94
N TYR A 115 1.96 9.82 23.96
CA TYR A 115 1.75 8.39 24.13
C TYR A 115 2.82 7.81 25.08
N ILE A 116 2.60 6.59 25.55
CA ILE A 116 3.57 5.84 26.38
C ILE A 116 4.21 4.76 25.52
N VAL A 117 5.47 4.42 25.77
CA VAL A 117 6.13 3.22 25.23
C VAL A 117 6.21 2.15 26.33
N SER A 118 5.81 0.91 26.03
CA SER A 118 5.86 -0.18 27.02
C SER A 118 7.28 -0.64 27.35
N LYS A 119 8.21 -0.38 26.42
CA LYS A 119 9.64 -0.71 26.53
C LYS A 119 10.45 0.36 25.82
N LYS A 120 11.60 0.71 26.39
CA LYS A 120 12.56 1.66 25.81
C LYS A 120 13.27 1.11 24.57
N GLY A 121 13.78 2.01 23.74
CA GLY A 121 14.58 1.71 22.55
C GLY A 121 13.76 1.34 21.32
N MET A 122 12.44 1.54 21.36
CA MET A 122 11.61 1.38 20.17
C MET A 122 11.88 2.51 19.18
N LYS A 123 11.86 2.17 17.90
CA LYS A 123 12.07 3.11 16.80
C LYS A 123 10.94 3.00 15.80
N LEU A 124 10.70 4.08 15.06
CA LEU A 124 9.73 4.14 13.97
C LEU A 124 10.26 5.07 12.89
N ARG A 125 9.86 4.90 11.63
CA ARG A 125 10.18 5.86 10.57
C ARG A 125 9.57 7.22 10.94
N LYS A 126 10.31 8.30 10.69
CA LYS A 126 9.89 9.65 11.05
C LYS A 126 8.46 10.02 10.59
N PRO A 127 8.04 9.77 9.34
CA PRO A 127 6.67 10.10 8.91
C PRO A 127 5.58 9.36 9.71
N ALA A 128 5.83 8.09 10.06
CA ALA A 128 4.92 7.29 10.86
C ALA A 128 4.91 7.74 12.33
N GLN A 129 6.06 8.18 12.87
CA GLN A 129 6.15 8.74 14.22
C GLN A 129 5.37 10.05 14.33
N GLU A 130 5.48 10.93 13.34
CA GLU A 130 4.73 12.20 13.30
C GLU A 130 3.21 11.93 13.20
N ALA A 131 2.79 10.92 12.44
CA ALA A 131 1.39 10.49 12.38
C ALA A 131 0.91 9.92 13.72
N LEU A 132 1.72 9.08 14.37
CA LEU A 132 1.45 8.54 15.69
C LEU A 132 1.28 9.65 16.74
N VAL A 133 2.13 10.69 16.72
CA VAL A 133 1.98 11.85 17.62
C VAL A 133 0.62 12.52 17.42
N ARG A 134 0.24 12.83 16.19
CA ARG A 134 -1.06 13.46 15.90
C ARG A 134 -2.24 12.59 16.35
N MET A 135 -2.16 11.29 16.11
CA MET A 135 -3.19 10.34 16.57
C MET A 135 -3.29 10.32 18.10
N ALA A 136 -2.16 10.30 18.80
CA ALA A 136 -2.12 10.29 20.25
C ALA A 136 -2.59 11.60 20.88
N GLU A 137 -2.33 12.75 20.25
CA GLU A 137 -2.88 14.05 20.67
C GLU A 137 -4.41 14.08 20.59
N MET A 138 -4.98 13.49 19.54
CA MET A 138 -6.43 13.37 19.40
C MET A 138 -7.01 12.41 20.41
N ALA A 139 -6.46 11.20 20.55
CA ALA A 139 -6.90 10.22 21.55
C ALA A 139 -6.87 10.80 22.98
N LYS A 140 -5.85 11.61 23.30
CA LYS A 140 -5.72 12.26 24.61
C LYS A 140 -6.85 13.26 24.88
N LYS A 141 -7.38 13.94 23.87
CA LYS A 141 -8.55 14.83 24.02
C LYS A 141 -9.81 14.06 24.42
N ASP A 142 -9.88 12.79 24.01
CA ASP A 142 -10.96 11.86 24.36
C ASP A 142 -10.67 11.11 25.67
N GLY A 143 -9.62 11.50 26.42
CA GLY A 143 -9.23 10.86 27.68
C GLY A 143 -8.47 9.55 27.51
N ILE A 144 -8.10 9.17 26.28
CA ILE A 144 -7.42 7.92 25.95
C ILE A 144 -5.91 8.14 25.89
N THR A 145 -5.16 7.31 26.61
CA THR A 145 -3.69 7.29 26.52
C THR A 145 -3.25 6.09 25.70
N LEU A 146 -2.67 6.34 24.52
CA LEU A 146 -2.11 5.27 23.69
C LEU A 146 -0.83 4.73 24.30
N VAL A 147 -0.70 3.40 24.33
CA VAL A 147 0.52 2.69 24.76
C VAL A 147 1.09 1.95 23.57
N VAL A 148 2.26 2.34 23.09
CA VAL A 148 2.98 1.64 22.02
C VAL A 148 3.65 0.40 22.61
N SER A 149 3.26 -0.79 22.14
CA SER A 149 3.80 -2.07 22.59
C SER A 149 4.85 -2.65 21.65
N SER A 150 4.79 -2.31 20.36
CA SER A 150 5.82 -2.66 19.39
C SER A 150 5.86 -1.65 18.23
N ALA A 151 7.03 -1.49 17.62
CA ALA A 151 7.27 -0.63 16.47
C ALA A 151 8.24 -1.33 15.50
N TYR A 152 9.29 -0.66 15.02
CA TYR A 152 10.30 -1.26 14.15
C TYR A 152 10.91 -2.53 14.75
N ARG A 153 11.00 -3.59 13.94
CA ARG A 153 11.74 -4.82 14.24
C ARG A 153 12.67 -5.12 13.07
N SER A 154 13.96 -5.30 13.34
CA SER A 154 14.92 -5.72 12.32
C SER A 154 14.60 -7.13 11.82
N TYR A 155 15.15 -7.49 10.66
CA TYR A 155 15.07 -8.85 10.14
C TYR A 155 15.54 -9.89 11.17
N ASP A 156 16.71 -9.67 11.78
CA ASP A 156 17.30 -10.60 12.75
C ASP A 156 16.44 -10.74 14.01
N TYR A 157 15.83 -9.65 14.49
CA TYR A 157 14.90 -9.72 15.60
C TYR A 157 13.68 -10.59 15.23
N GLN A 158 13.10 -10.35 14.04
CA GLN A 158 11.96 -11.13 13.57
C GLN A 158 12.34 -12.62 13.38
N LYS A 159 13.58 -12.91 13.00
CA LYS A 159 14.11 -14.27 12.92
C LYS A 159 14.11 -14.96 14.28
N THR A 160 14.62 -14.30 15.32
CA THR A 160 14.58 -14.85 16.68
C THR A 160 13.15 -15.10 17.15
N VAL A 161 12.23 -14.15 16.94
CA VAL A 161 10.80 -14.31 17.31
C VAL A 161 10.18 -15.49 16.57
N PHE A 162 10.42 -15.61 15.27
CA PHE A 162 9.85 -16.69 14.47
C PHE A 162 10.42 -18.05 14.89
N GLU A 163 11.73 -18.16 15.12
CA GLU A 163 12.38 -19.39 15.58
C GLU A 163 11.89 -19.83 16.97
N GLN A 164 11.67 -18.88 17.88
CA GLN A 164 11.05 -19.16 19.19
C GLN A 164 9.65 -19.77 19.01
N ASN A 165 8.81 -19.15 18.18
CA ASN A 165 7.47 -19.68 17.89
C ASN A 165 7.56 -21.09 17.27
N VAL A 166 8.45 -21.32 16.30
CA VAL A 166 8.63 -22.64 15.67
C VAL A 166 8.99 -23.70 16.72
N ASN A 167 9.84 -23.38 17.69
CA ASN A 167 10.24 -24.31 18.74
C ASN A 167 9.09 -24.63 19.71
N GLU A 168 8.19 -23.67 19.97
CA GLU A 168 7.08 -23.82 20.90
C GLU A 168 5.86 -24.53 20.30
N MET A 169 5.47 -24.17 19.08
CA MET A 169 4.21 -24.63 18.47
C MET A 169 4.38 -25.38 17.14
N GLY A 170 5.62 -25.53 16.66
CA GLY A 170 5.91 -26.11 15.36
C GLY A 170 5.75 -25.12 14.20
N LYS A 171 6.41 -25.43 13.07
CA LYS A 171 6.53 -24.49 11.95
C LYS A 171 5.19 -24.08 11.33
N ALA A 172 4.30 -25.04 11.10
CA ALA A 172 3.02 -24.78 10.44
C ALA A 172 2.16 -23.79 11.24
N GLU A 173 2.13 -23.92 12.56
CA GLU A 173 1.38 -23.00 13.42
C GLU A 173 2.10 -21.66 13.59
N ALA A 174 3.44 -21.65 13.68
CA ALA A 174 4.23 -20.43 13.75
C ALA A 174 4.02 -19.52 12.51
N GLU A 175 3.96 -20.08 11.30
CA GLU A 175 3.67 -19.32 10.05
C GLU A 175 2.24 -18.77 10.00
N ARG A 176 1.33 -19.31 10.82
CA ARG A 176 -0.05 -18.82 10.93
C ARG A 176 -0.12 -17.56 11.78
N VAL A 177 0.64 -17.50 12.88
CA VAL A 177 0.53 -16.44 13.91
C VAL A 177 1.68 -15.43 13.89
N SER A 178 2.81 -15.76 13.25
CA SER A 178 3.99 -14.91 13.17
C SER A 178 4.47 -14.78 11.74
N ALA A 179 4.83 -13.55 11.36
CA ALA A 179 5.47 -13.32 10.08
C ALA A 179 6.84 -14.02 10.02
N VAL A 180 7.12 -14.65 8.87
CA VAL A 180 8.47 -15.11 8.52
C VAL A 180 9.39 -13.89 8.39
N PRO A 181 10.70 -13.99 8.72
CA PRO A 181 11.64 -12.88 8.54
C PRO A 181 11.61 -12.33 7.11
N GLY A 182 11.62 -11.00 6.98
CA GLY A 182 11.40 -10.32 5.69
C GLY A 182 9.93 -10.06 5.36
N MET A 183 8.98 -10.83 5.89
CA MET A 183 7.54 -10.69 5.61
C MET A 183 6.78 -9.91 6.69
N SER A 184 7.48 -9.34 7.68
CA SER A 184 6.89 -8.55 8.75
C SER A 184 6.85 -7.07 8.38
N GLN A 185 5.67 -6.45 8.46
CA GLN A 185 5.53 -5.00 8.24
C GLN A 185 6.27 -4.16 9.28
N HIS A 186 6.54 -4.70 10.48
CA HIS A 186 7.42 -4.03 11.44
C HIS A 186 8.81 -3.75 10.88
N GLN A 187 9.30 -4.52 9.91
CA GLN A 187 10.59 -4.27 9.29
C GLN A 187 10.59 -3.00 8.41
N LEU A 188 9.43 -2.57 7.89
CA LEU A 188 9.30 -1.25 7.24
C LEU A 188 9.47 -0.10 8.23
N GLY A 189 9.30 -0.33 9.53
CA GLY A 189 9.28 0.75 10.53
C GLY A 189 8.08 1.69 10.38
N THR A 190 7.03 1.27 9.68
CA THR A 190 5.77 2.03 9.52
C THR A 190 4.60 1.40 10.29
N ALA A 191 4.82 0.25 10.92
CA ALA A 191 3.82 -0.47 11.71
C ALA A 191 4.03 -0.26 13.22
N VAL A 192 2.92 -0.06 13.93
CA VAL A 192 2.86 0.09 15.39
C VAL A 192 1.83 -0.88 15.94
N ASP A 193 2.20 -1.64 16.95
CA ASP A 193 1.24 -2.37 17.80
C ASP A 193 0.98 -1.51 19.04
N PHE A 194 -0.29 -1.39 19.42
CA PHE A 194 -0.69 -0.77 20.69
C PHE A 194 -0.90 -1.85 21.75
N GLY A 195 -0.41 -1.59 22.97
CA GLY A 195 -0.64 -2.41 24.15
C GLY A 195 -1.92 -2.02 24.87
N SER A 196 -2.40 -2.94 25.72
CA SER A 196 -3.62 -2.85 26.54
C SER A 196 -4.73 -2.01 25.90
N ILE A 197 -5.53 -2.65 25.05
CA ILE A 197 -6.86 -2.16 24.72
C ILE A 197 -7.71 -2.48 25.95
N SER A 198 -7.78 -1.54 26.88
CA SER A 198 -8.84 -1.58 27.88
C SER A 198 -10.14 -1.13 27.19
N ASP A 199 -11.31 -1.53 27.71
CA ASP A 199 -12.61 -1.31 27.05
C ASP A 199 -12.90 0.18 26.76
N GLU A 200 -12.18 1.10 27.39
CA GLU A 200 -12.25 2.54 27.14
C GLU A 200 -11.92 2.92 25.68
N PHE A 201 -11.10 2.12 24.97
CA PHE A 201 -10.82 2.35 23.55
C PHE A 201 -11.99 1.96 22.64
N ALA A 202 -12.79 0.96 23.03
CA ALA A 202 -13.92 0.51 22.21
C ALA A 202 -15.07 1.54 22.15
N GLY A 203 -15.08 2.52 23.07
CA GLY A 203 -16.10 3.57 23.17
C GLY A 203 -15.73 4.90 22.50
N SER A 204 -14.51 5.10 21.98
CA SER A 204 -14.17 6.34 21.29
C SER A 204 -14.89 6.43 19.95
N ALA A 205 -15.36 7.64 19.60
CA ALA A 205 -15.89 7.90 18.28
C ALA A 205 -14.80 7.68 17.22
N ALA A 206 -15.17 6.99 16.13
CA ALA A 206 -14.32 6.77 14.96
C ALA A 206 -14.19 8.03 14.10
#